data_AF-A0A0Q9KGU0-F1
#
_entry.id   AF-A0A0Q9KGU0-F1
#
_cell.length_a   1.000
_cell.length_b   1.000
_cell.length_c   1.000
_cell.angle_alpha   90.00
_cell.angle_beta   90.00
_cell.angle_gamma   90.00
#
_symmetry.space_group_name_H-M   'P 1'
#
loop_
_entity.id
_entity.type
_entity.pdbx_description
1 polymer ?
#
loop_
_entity_poly.entity_id
_entity_poly.type
_entity_poly.pdbx_seq_one_letter_code
_entity_poly.pdbx_strand_id
1 'polypeptide(L)'
;MRERDITAFGAVGDGVSDNTAAIRLAIKACAQAGGGIVRVPAGTYATGPIRMASGITLYLETGATLRPVRRLRADIYTLVRL
;
A
#
# COMPACT_ATOMS: atom_id res chain seq x y z
N MET A 1 8.96 -7.44 -19.09
CA MET A 1 8.18 -6.71 -18.07
C MET A 1 8.89 -6.90 -16.74
N ARG A 2 9.24 -5.83 -16.01
CA ARG A 2 9.96 -5.94 -14.73
C ARG A 2 8.96 -5.85 -13.58
N GLU A 3 9.00 -6.86 -12.73
CA GLU A 3 8.18 -6.95 -11.52
C GLU A 3 8.96 -6.44 -10.31
N ARG A 4 8.26 -5.75 -9.42
CA ARG A 4 8.81 -5.18 -8.19
C ARG A 4 7.91 -5.59 -7.03
N ASP A 5 8.43 -6.48 -6.20
CA ASP A 5 7.75 -6.95 -4.98
C ASP A 5 7.79 -5.87 -3.91
N ILE A 6 6.64 -5.55 -3.31
CA ILE A 6 6.53 -4.55 -2.23
C ILE A 6 7.33 -4.93 -0.97
N THR A 7 7.58 -6.22 -0.72
CA THR A 7 8.36 -6.70 0.43
C THR A 7 9.83 -6.26 0.34
N ALA A 8 10.38 -6.15 -0.88
CA ALA A 8 11.70 -5.58 -1.12
C ALA A 8 11.80 -4.08 -0.78
N PHE A 9 10.65 -3.40 -0.69
CA PHE A 9 10.54 -1.99 -0.28
C PHE A 9 10.14 -1.82 1.18
N GLY A 10 10.15 -2.90 1.97
CA GLY A 10 9.84 -2.88 3.39
C GLY A 10 8.37 -3.06 3.73
N ALA A 11 7.55 -3.57 2.80
CA ALA A 11 6.16 -3.91 3.13
C ALA A 11 6.09 -5.17 4.01
N VAL A 12 5.27 -5.11 5.06
CA VAL A 12 5.00 -6.20 6.01
C VAL A 12 3.53 -6.61 5.89
N GLY A 13 3.30 -7.89 5.61
CA GLY A 13 1.98 -8.49 5.40
C GLY A 13 1.24 -8.88 6.68
N ASP A 14 1.52 -8.21 7.80
CA ASP A 14 0.97 -8.48 9.14
C ASP A 14 -0.44 -7.91 9.37
N GLY A 15 -0.94 -7.12 8.42
CA GLY A 15 -2.21 -6.43 8.49
C GLY A 15 -2.24 -5.25 9.45
N VAL A 16 -1.14 -4.88 10.10
CA VAL A 16 -1.06 -3.80 11.12
C VAL A 16 -0.12 -2.68 10.67
N SER A 17 1.03 -3.04 10.10
CA SER A 17 2.06 -2.13 9.65
C SER A 17 1.58 -1.22 8.51
N ASP A 18 1.96 0.06 8.55
CA ASP A 18 1.66 1.00 7.48
C ASP A 18 2.58 0.78 6.28
N ASN A 19 2.03 0.20 5.21
CA ASN A 19 2.73 -0.15 3.99
C ASN A 19 2.68 0.96 2.93
N THR A 20 2.11 2.13 3.24
CA THR A 20 1.91 3.23 2.27
C THR A 20 3.23 3.68 1.65
N ALA A 21 4.28 3.81 2.47
CA ALA A 21 5.60 4.25 2.00
C ALA A 21 6.24 3.20 1.08
N ALA A 22 6.17 1.92 1.46
CA ALA A 22 6.71 0.81 0.68
C ALA A 22 6.04 0.70 -0.70
N ILE A 23 4.70 0.75 -0.74
CA ILE A 23 3.93 0.70 -2.00
C ILE A 23 4.26 1.93 -2.88
N ARG A 24 4.37 3.13 -2.27
CA ARG A 24 4.73 4.34 -3.02
C ARG A 24 6.14 4.24 -3.63
N LEU A 25 7.09 3.66 -2.91
CA LEU A 25 8.45 3.45 -3.40
C LEU A 25 8.47 2.42 -4.55
N ALA A 26 7.73 1.33 -4.43
CA ALA A 26 7.60 0.34 -5.49
C ALA A 26 7.05 0.95 -6.78
N ILE A 27 5.95 1.72 -6.68
CA ILE A 27 5.33 2.45 -7.80
C ILE A 27 6.32 3.44 -8.41
N LYS A 28 7.00 4.26 -7.59
CA LYS A 28 7.99 5.25 -8.08
C LYS A 28 9.12 4.56 -8.82
N ALA A 29 9.61 3.45 -8.29
CA ALA A 29 10.68 2.69 -8.92
C ALA A 29 10.22 2.09 -10.27
N CYS A 30 8.97 1.60 -10.38
CA CYS A 30 8.41 1.14 -11.64
C CYS A 30 8.23 2.29 -12.65
N ALA A 31 7.72 3.45 -12.20
CA ALA A 31 7.57 4.63 -13.03
C ALA A 31 8.91 5.08 -13.63
N GLN A 32 9.96 5.15 -12.80
CA GLN A 32 11.32 5.53 -13.24
C GLN A 32 11.93 4.51 -14.21
N ALA A 33 11.50 3.25 -14.16
CA ALA A 33 11.95 2.21 -15.07
C ALA A 33 11.18 2.19 -16.41
N GLY A 34 10.24 3.13 -16.63
CA GLY A 34 9.42 3.18 -17.84
C GLY A 34 8.15 2.33 -17.79
N GLY A 35 7.70 1.95 -16.59
CA GLY A 35 6.53 1.10 -16.36
C GLY A 35 6.88 -0.28 -15.79
N GLY A 36 5.87 -1.04 -15.39
CA GLY A 36 6.09 -2.38 -14.84
C GLY A 36 4.96 -2.91 -13.95
N ILE A 37 5.25 -4.00 -13.24
CA ILE A 37 4.33 -4.63 -12.30
C ILE A 37 4.80 -4.35 -10.88
N VAL A 38 3.91 -3.87 -10.02
CA VAL A 38 4.09 -3.87 -8.56
C VAL A 38 3.37 -5.11 -8.04
N ARG A 39 4.13 -6.09 -7.53
CA ARG A 39 3.60 -7.35 -7.00
C ARG A 39 3.34 -7.22 -5.51
N VAL A 40 2.13 -7.60 -5.10
CA VAL A 40 1.68 -7.72 -3.71
C VAL A 40 1.54 -9.20 -3.41
N PRO A 41 2.48 -9.82 -2.69
CA PRO A 41 2.40 -11.24 -2.37
C PRO A 41 1.30 -11.54 -1.35
N ALA A 42 1.07 -12.82 -1.06
CA ALA A 42 0.08 -13.23 -0.06
C ALA A 42 0.36 -12.60 1.31
N GLY A 43 -0.67 -12.02 1.93
CA GLY A 43 -0.56 -11.28 3.19
C GLY A 43 -1.57 -10.14 3.29
N THR A 44 -1.71 -9.57 4.48
CA THR A 44 -2.58 -8.39 4.67
C THR A 44 -1.72 -7.14 4.78
N TYR A 45 -1.92 -6.17 3.90
CA TYR A 45 -1.14 -4.94 3.87
C TYR A 45 -2.04 -3.76 4.20
N ALA A 46 -1.83 -3.16 5.38
CA ALA A 46 -2.51 -1.91 5.71
C ALA A 46 -1.87 -0.78 4.92
N THR A 47 -2.66 -0.03 4.15
CA THR A 47 -2.20 1.07 3.30
C THR A 47 -3.17 2.26 3.36
N GLY A 48 -2.61 3.45 3.25
CA GLY A 48 -3.34 4.66 2.91
C GLY A 48 -3.67 4.73 1.41
N PRO A 49 -4.08 5.90 0.92
CA PRO A 49 -4.40 6.11 -0.49
C PRO A 49 -3.22 5.77 -1.41
N ILE A 50 -3.44 4.86 -2.36
CA ILE A 50 -2.44 4.48 -3.35
C ILE A 50 -2.58 5.38 -4.57
N ARG A 51 -1.55 6.15 -4.88
CA ARG A 51 -1.49 6.96 -6.09
C ARG A 51 -0.81 6.16 -7.21
N MET A 52 -1.60 5.76 -8.21
CA MET A 52 -1.09 5.08 -9.40
C MET A 52 -0.40 6.08 -10.35
N ALA A 53 0.56 5.56 -11.12
CA ALA A 53 1.18 6.26 -12.25
C ALA A 53 0.99 5.44 -13.54
N SER A 54 1.10 6.10 -14.69
CA SER A 54 0.85 5.49 -16.00
C SER A 54 1.82 4.34 -16.30
N GLY A 55 1.32 3.29 -16.96
CA GLY A 55 2.14 2.13 -17.35
C GLY A 55 2.49 1.19 -16.19
N ILE A 56 1.79 1.30 -15.06
CA ILE A 56 2.01 0.45 -13.88
C ILE A 56 0.81 -0.44 -13.65
N THR A 57 1.07 -1.72 -13.45
CA THR A 57 0.07 -2.72 -13.03
C THR A 57 0.30 -3.05 -11.56
N LEU A 58 -0.73 -2.92 -10.74
CA LEU A 58 -0.72 -3.46 -9.38
C LEU A 58 -1.25 -4.90 -9.43
N TYR A 59 -0.39 -5.87 -9.19
CA TYR A 59 -0.73 -7.29 -9.23
C TYR A 59 -0.86 -7.83 -7.81
N LEU A 60 -2.06 -8.28 -7.46
CA LEU A 60 -2.34 -8.91 -6.18
C LEU A 60 -2.32 -10.43 -6.38
N GLU A 61 -1.43 -11.10 -5.67
CA GLU A 61 -1.43 -12.56 -5.65
C GLU A 61 -2.63 -13.12 -4.88
N THR A 62 -2.92 -14.40 -5.12
CA THR A 62 -3.91 -15.13 -4.32
C THR A 62 -3.53 -15.06 -2.83
N GLY A 63 -4.45 -14.57 -2.00
CA GLY A 63 -4.23 -14.36 -0.57
C GLY A 63 -3.66 -12.99 -0.20
N ALA A 64 -3.41 -12.10 -1.16
CA ALA A 64 -3.09 -10.70 -0.90
C ALA A 64 -4.34 -9.90 -0.55
N THR A 65 -4.32 -9.16 0.55
CA THR A 65 -5.41 -8.28 0.99
C THR A 65 -4.88 -6.87 1.23
N LEU A 66 -5.46 -5.88 0.54
CA LEU A 66 -5.21 -4.47 0.82
C LEU A 66 -6.27 -3.95 1.79
N ARG A 67 -5.83 -3.49 2.96
CA ARG A 67 -6.71 -2.98 4.00
C ARG A 67 -6.45 -1.48 4.18
N PRO A 68 -7.48 -0.65 4.33
CA PRO A 68 -7.25 0.74 4.72
C PRO A 68 -6.59 0.78 6.11
N VAL A 69 -5.56 1.61 6.28
CA VAL A 69 -4.99 1.89 7.60
C VAL A 69 -6.11 2.37 8.53
N ARG A 70 -6.18 1.76 9.72
CA ARG A 70 -7.22 2.10 10.70
C ARG A 70 -6.81 3.41 11.39
N ARG A 71 -7.18 4.56 10.83
CA ARG A 71 -7.23 5.80 11.61
C ARG A 71 -8.49 5.76 12.46
N LEU A 72 -8.33 5.47 13.75
CA LEU A 72 -9.36 5.82 14.73
C LEU A 72 -9.44 7.35 14.74
N ARG A 73 -10.55 7.93 14.27
CA ARG A 73 -10.89 9.31 14.62
C ARG A 73 -11.28 9.31 16.09
N ALA A 74 -10.38 9.74 16.96
CA ALA A 74 -10.65 9.90 18.39
C ALA A 74 -11.44 11.20 18.70
N ASP A 75 -11.85 11.97 17.68
CA ASP A 75 -12.19 13.38 17.88
C ASP A 75 -13.70 13.71 17.73
N ILE A 76 -14.59 12.72 17.60
CA ILE A 76 -16.03 13.00 17.42
C ILE A 76 -16.81 13.23 18.75
N TYR A 77 -16.17 13.11 19.92
CA TYR A 77 -16.87 13.22 21.22
C TYR A 77 -16.56 14.46 22.07
N THR A 78 -15.74 15.43 21.64
CA THR A 78 -15.31 16.55 22.51
C THR A 78 -16.00 17.90 22.28
N LEU A 79 -17.12 17.99 21.55
CA LEU A 79 -17.81 19.28 21.31
C LEU A 79 -19.31 19.31 21.61
N VAL A 80 -19.78 18.48 22.54
CA VAL A 80 -21.01 18.77 23.31
C VAL A 80 -20.71 18.55 24.79
N ARG A 81 -19.91 19.43 25.38
CA ARG A 81 -19.86 19.54 26.85
C ARG A 81 -19.93 21.02 27.24
N LEU A 82 -21.17 21.39 27.63
CA LEU A 82 -21.63 22.52 28.43
C LEU A 82 -21.29 23.93 27.92
#